data_AF-A0A348MWU3-F1
#
_entry.id   AF-A0A348MWU3-F1
#
_cell.length_a   1.000
_cell.length_b   1.000
_cell.length_c   1.000
_cell.angle_alpha   90.00
_cell.angle_beta   90.00
_cell.angle_gamma   90.00
#
_symmetry.space_group_name_H-M   'P 1'
#
loop_
_entity.id
_entity.type
_entity.pdbx_description
1 polymer ?
#
loop_
_entity_poly.entity_id
_entity_poly.type
_entity_poly.pdbx_seq_one_letter_code
_entity_poly.pdbx_strand_id
1 'polypeptide(L)' 'MRWDYLVEYHSIPFKAITQFKVETAGRFEMESELKIYVSGQAEPMEITMTPDCAMGVQQSLANNMFT' A
#
# COMPACT_ATOMS: atom_id res chain seq x y z
N MET A 1 23.03 14.63 -21.87
CA MET A 1 22.49 14.89 -20.52
C MET A 1 21.57 13.72 -20.21
N ARG A 2 22.00 12.82 -19.34
CA ARG A 2 21.23 11.61 -19.00
C ARG A 2 20.39 11.95 -17.79
N TRP A 3 19.06 11.99 -17.95
CA TRP A 3 18.13 12.16 -16.84
C TRP A 3 17.98 10.81 -16.15
N ASP A 4 18.95 10.47 -15.30
CA ASP A 4 18.86 9.28 -14.47
C ASP A 4 17.88 9.59 -13.33
N TYR A 5 16.58 9.44 -13.61
CA TYR A 5 15.57 9.42 -12.55
C TYR A 5 15.90 8.24 -11.64
N LEU A 6 16.13 8.54 -10.36
CA LEU A 6 16.37 7.51 -9.36
C LEU A 6 15.06 6.75 -9.14
N VAL A 7 15.06 5.45 -9.45
CA VAL A 7 13.93 4.57 -9.23
C VAL A 7 14.24 3.68 -8.04
N GLU A 8 13.39 3.70 -7.04
CA GLU A 8 13.46 2.82 -5.87
C GLU A 8 12.43 1.69 -5.99
N TYR A 9 12.87 0.47 -5.69
CA TYR A 9 11.99 -0.70 -5.61
C TYR A 9 12.08 -1.28 -4.20
N HIS A 10 10.98 -1.20 -3.45
CA HIS A 10 10.89 -1.77 -2.10
C HIS A 10 10.04 -3.05 -2.14
N SER A 11 10.70 -4.22 -2.04
CA SER A 11 10.02 -5.51 -2.02
C SER A 11 9.62 -5.91 -0.60
N ILE A 12 8.34 -6.19 -0.40
CA ILE A 12 7.80 -6.67 0.89
C ILE A 12 7.16 -8.04 0.66
N PRO A 13 7.67 -9.12 1.26
CA PRO A 13 7.02 -10.43 1.18
C PRO A 13 5.64 -10.40 1.84
N PHE A 14 4.62 -11.02 1.24
CA PHE A 14 3.27 -11.07 1.82
C PHE A 14 3.26 -11.63 3.24
N LYS A 15 4.05 -12.68 3.51
CA LYS A 15 4.20 -13.27 4.86
C LYS A 15 4.75 -12.33 5.93
N ALA A 16 5.38 -11.23 5.52
CA ALA A 16 5.93 -10.22 6.42
C ALA A 16 4.93 -9.10 6.70
N ILE A 17 3.89 -8.96 5.85
CA ILE A 17 2.78 -8.04 6.10
C ILE A 17 1.94 -8.66 7.22
N THR A 18 1.80 -7.94 8.33
CA THR A 18 1.04 -8.41 9.50
C THR A 18 -0.37 -7.86 9.51
N GLN A 19 -0.55 -6.63 9.01
CA GLN A 19 -1.83 -5.94 8.90
C GLN A 19 -1.79 -4.97 7.72
N PHE A 20 -2.96 -4.61 7.19
CA PHE A 20 -3.12 -3.49 6.28
C PHE A 20 -4.38 -2.70 6.63
N LYS A 21 -4.38 -1.40 6.31
CA LYS A 21 -5.52 -0.51 6.49
C LYS A 21 -5.70 0.33 5.24
N VAL A 22 -6.92 0.41 4.74
CA VAL A 22 -7.28 1.33 3.66
C VAL A 22 -8.22 2.37 4.23
N GLU A 23 -7.85 3.63 4.11
CA GLU A 23 -8.69 4.78 4.45
C GLU A 23 -9.11 5.45 3.15
N THR A 24 -10.33 5.13 2.70
CA THR A 24 -10.97 5.87 1.62
C THR A 24 -11.64 7.08 2.24
N ALA A 25 -11.29 8.25 1.76
CA ALA A 25 -12.05 9.42 2.11
C ALA A 25 -13.37 9.43 1.31
N GLY A 26 -14.33 10.29 1.64
CA GLY A 26 -15.72 10.16 1.16
C GLY A 26 -15.83 10.09 -0.38
N ARG A 27 -16.99 9.71 -0.93
CA ARG A 27 -17.21 9.48 -2.39
C ARG A 27 -16.67 10.59 -3.34
N PHE A 28 -16.47 11.81 -2.85
CA PHE A 28 -16.00 12.96 -3.62
C PHE A 28 -14.52 13.29 -3.43
N GLU A 29 -13.81 12.55 -2.59
CA GLU A 29 -12.39 12.76 -2.35
C GLU A 29 -11.54 12.02 -3.38
N MET A 30 -10.45 12.65 -3.77
CA MET A 30 -9.59 12.18 -4.87
C MET A 30 -8.47 11.26 -4.39
N GLU A 31 -8.31 11.15 -3.07
CA GLU A 31 -7.19 10.47 -2.44
C GLU A 31 -7.70 9.43 -1.44
N SER A 32 -6.91 8.39 -1.28
CA SER A 32 -7.08 7.33 -0.31
C SER A 32 -5.70 6.98 0.22
N GLU A 33 -5.67 6.49 1.45
CA GLU A 33 -4.44 6.15 2.13
C GLU A 33 -4.39 4.64 2.39
N LEU A 34 -3.26 4.01 2.06
CA LEU A 34 -2.94 2.65 2.44
C LEU A 34 -1.84 2.67 3.49
N LYS A 35 -2.08 1.99 4.61
CA LYS A 35 -1.06 1.68 5.61
C LYS A 35 -0.75 0.19 5.56
N ILE A 36 0.53 -0.18 5.40
CA ILE A 36 1.02 -1.57 5.44
C ILE A 36 1.87 -1.74 6.69
N TYR A 37 1.48 -2.67 7.57
CA TYR A 37 2.25 -3.01 8.75
C TYR A 37 3.15 -4.21 8.44
N VAL A 38 4.45 -4.04 8.66
CA VAL A 38 5.45 -5.07 8.40
C VAL A 38 6.01 -5.58 9.72
N SER A 39 6.12 -6.89 9.86
CA SER A 39 6.70 -7.53 11.05
C SER A 39 8.08 -6.94 11.37
N GLY A 40 8.27 -6.51 12.62
CA GLY A 40 9.52 -5.91 13.08
C GLY A 40 9.69 -4.42 12.79
N GLN A 41 8.75 -3.78 12.08
CA GLN A 41 8.70 -2.32 11.94
C GLN A 41 7.73 -1.71 12.97
N ALA A 42 8.13 -0.60 13.58
CA ALA A 42 7.32 0.10 14.58
C ALA A 42 6.19 0.91 13.94
N GLU A 43 6.50 1.57 12.82
CA GLU A 43 5.56 2.39 12.07
C GLU A 43 5.16 1.70 10.77
N PRO A 44 3.92 1.91 10.30
CA PRO A 44 3.49 1.38 9.01
C PRO A 44 4.14 2.15 7.85
N MET A 45 4.17 1.50 6.69
CA MET A 45 4.42 2.20 5.43
C MET A 45 3.12 2.84 4.94
N GLU A 46 3.17 4.14 4.67
CA GLU A 46 2.02 4.93 4.22
C GLU A 46 2.14 5.25 2.72
N ILE A 47 1.09 4.98 1.97
CA ILE A 47 1.02 5.18 0.52
C ILE A 47 -0.28 5.88 0.18
N THR A 48 -0.18 7.09 -0.39
CA THR A 48 -1.33 7.80 -0.97
C THR A 48 -1.60 7.28 -2.37
N MET A 49 -2.86 7.01 -2.68
CA MET A 49 -3.31 6.51 -3.97
C MET A 49 -4.70 7.00 -4.31
N THR A 50 -5.12 6.77 -5.56
CA THR A 50 -6.50 7.05 -5.97
C THR A 50 -7.46 6.01 -5.38
N PRO A 51 -8.74 6.34 -5.17
CA PRO A 51 -9.74 5.40 -4.65
C PRO A 51 -9.85 4.09 -5.45
N ASP A 52 -9.76 4.17 -6.78
CA ASP A 52 -9.82 2.98 -7.66
C ASP A 52 -8.64 2.03 -7.41
N CYS A 53 -7.44 2.58 -7.21
CA CYS A 53 -6.26 1.79 -6.88
C CYS A 53 -6.39 1.14 -5.49
N ALA A 54 -6.91 1.89 -4.52
CA ALA A 54 -7.13 1.41 -3.16
C ALA A 54 -8.03 0.18 -3.12
N MET A 55 -9.13 0.15 -3.90
CA MET A 55 -10.00 -1.01 -4.00
C MET A 55 -9.29 -2.24 -4.57
N GLY A 56 -8.48 -2.06 -5.63
CA GLY A 56 -7.73 -3.16 -6.24
C GLY A 56 -6.67 -3.74 -5.30
N VAL A 57 -5.93 -2.88 -4.59
CA VAL A 57 -4.93 -3.30 -3.61
C VAL A 57 -5.59 -4.03 -2.44
N GLN A 58 -6.72 -3.53 -1.93
CA GLN A 58 -7.48 -4.18 -0.86
C GLN A 58 -7.87 -5.61 -1.25
N GLN A 59 -8.43 -5.81 -2.45
CA GLN A 59 -8.84 -7.14 -2.93
C GLN A 59 -7.64 -8.08 -3.07
N SER A 60 -6.53 -7.58 -3.62
CA SER A 60 -5.31 -8.37 -3.79
C SER A 60 -4.70 -8.80 -2.45
N LEU A 61 -4.56 -7.87 -1.50
CA LEU A 61 -4.03 -8.16 -0.17
C LEU A 61 -4.93 -9.14 0.58
N ALA A 62 -6.25 -8.95 0.53
CA ALA A 62 -7.19 -9.87 1.18
C ALA A 62 -7.08 -11.31 0.66
N ASN A 63 -6.82 -11.49 -0.64
CA ASN A 63 -6.74 -12.81 -1.26
C ASN A 63 -5.41 -13.53 -1.04
N ASN A 64 -4.30 -12.80 -0.93
CA ASN A 64 -2.95 -13.40 -0.92
C ASN A 64 -2.29 -13.40 0.46
N MET A 65 -2.76 -12.58 1.40
CA MET A 65 -2.14 -12.44 2.71
C MET A 65 -2.55 -13.55 3.70
N PHE A 66 -3.71 -14.16 3.51
CA PHE A 66 -4.31 -15.12 4.45
C PHE A 66 -4.39 -16.56 3.93
N THR A 67 -3.78 -16.84 2.78
CA THR A 67 -3.65 -18.16 2.17
C THR A 67 -2.31 -18.79 2.50
#